data_AF-A0A2D4PQ69-F1
#
_entry.id   AF-A0A2D4PQ69-F1
#
_cell.length_a   1.000
_cell.length_b   1.000
_cell.length_c   1.000
_cell.angle_alpha   90.00
_cell.angle_beta   90.00
_cell.angle_gamma   90.00
#
_symmetry.space_group_name_H-M   'P 1'
#
loop_
_entity.id
_entity.type
_entity.pdbx_description
1 polymer ?
#
loop_
_entity_poly.entity_id
_entity_poly.type
_entity_poly.pdbx_seq_one_letter_code
_entity_poly.pdbx_strand_id
1 'polypeptide(L)'
;VHGYRVRLEKEMEHISSTDTWNDERLKIMNASNPKYILRNYIAQKAIEAAENGDFLEVRRVLKLLERPYEDSEGFLEVSEEREEEESVMAASAVATCSSGTQDRIPYSSKPPLWASELCVT
;
A
#
# COMPACT_ATOMS: atom_id res chain seq x y z
N VAL A 1 2.15 -23.23 10.82
CA VAL A 1 1.01 -22.59 11.54
C VAL A 1 0.89 -23.06 13.00
N HIS A 2 1.18 -24.33 13.32
CA HIS A 2 1.00 -24.89 14.68
C HIS A 2 1.80 -24.14 15.78
N GLY A 3 3.07 -23.81 15.54
CA GLY A 3 3.91 -23.12 16.54
C GLY A 3 3.43 -21.72 16.93
N TYR A 4 2.80 -20.98 16.01
CA TYR A 4 2.25 -19.65 16.32
C TYR A 4 1.07 -19.74 17.28
N ARG A 5 0.17 -20.72 17.07
CA ARG A 5 -0.98 -20.96 17.96
C ARG A 5 -0.52 -21.36 19.36
N VAL A 6 0.42 -22.29 19.47
CA VAL A 6 0.97 -22.73 20.77
C VAL A 6 1.61 -21.57 21.52
N ARG A 7 2.33 -20.68 20.84
CA ARG A 7 2.87 -19.46 21.47
C ARG A 7 1.76 -18.56 22.02
N LEU A 8 0.70 -18.31 21.24
CA LEU A 8 -0.43 -17.48 21.68
C LEU A 8 -1.15 -18.08 22.88
N GLU A 9 -1.36 -19.40 22.87
CA GLU A 9 -1.99 -20.13 23.98
C GLU A 9 -1.18 -19.93 25.27
N LYS A 10 0.16 -20.01 25.20
CA LYS A 10 1.07 -19.75 26.33
C LYS A 10 1.06 -18.29 26.79
N GLU A 11 0.99 -17.33 25.88
CA GLU A 11 0.89 -15.90 26.24
C GLU A 11 -0.43 -15.58 26.98
N MET A 12 -1.49 -16.37 26.77
CA MET A 12 -2.82 -16.18 27.36
C MET A 12 -2.99 -16.82 28.75
N GLU A 13 -2.15 -17.79 29.14
CA GLU A 13 -2.27 -18.54 30.41
C GLU A 13 -2.28 -17.67 31.67
N HIS A 14 -1.69 -16.46 31.61
CA HIS A 14 -1.53 -15.57 32.77
C HIS A 14 -2.47 -14.35 32.76
N ILE A 15 -3.47 -14.34 31.88
CA ILE A 15 -4.26 -13.15 31.58
C ILE A 15 -5.71 -13.35 32.00
N SER A 16 -6.19 -12.45 32.86
CA SER A 16 -7.57 -12.52 33.39
C SER A 16 -8.63 -12.00 32.43
N SER A 17 -8.27 -11.16 31.45
CA SER A 17 -9.18 -10.61 30.43
C SER A 17 -8.57 -10.73 29.03
N THR A 18 -9.16 -11.59 28.21
CA THR A 18 -8.70 -11.88 26.84
C THR A 18 -8.84 -10.67 25.91
N ASP A 19 -9.90 -9.88 26.07
CA ASP A 19 -10.19 -8.75 25.18
C ASP A 19 -9.16 -7.63 25.35
N THR A 20 -8.84 -7.26 26.60
CA THR A 20 -7.85 -6.20 26.87
C THR A 20 -6.45 -6.59 26.39
N TRP A 21 -6.09 -7.87 26.52
CA TRP A 21 -4.81 -8.36 26.01
C TRP A 21 -4.76 -8.38 24.48
N ASN A 22 -5.85 -8.80 23.83
CA ASN A 22 -5.93 -8.78 22.38
C ASN A 22 -5.79 -7.35 21.84
N ASP A 23 -6.43 -6.38 22.46
CA ASP A 23 -6.35 -4.97 22.07
C ASP A 23 -4.92 -4.42 22.24
N GLU A 24 -4.29 -4.66 23.39
CA GLU A 24 -2.91 -4.23 23.66
C GLU A 24 -1.92 -4.90 22.68
N ARG A 25 -2.07 -6.21 22.47
CA ARG A 25 -1.27 -6.98 21.53
C ARG A 25 -1.42 -6.44 20.11
N LEU A 26 -2.65 -6.19 19.66
CA LEU A 26 -2.93 -5.68 18.33
C LEU A 26 -2.34 -4.27 18.15
N LYS A 27 -2.44 -3.42 19.17
CA LYS A 27 -1.84 -2.09 19.18
C LYS A 27 -0.32 -2.14 19.02
N ILE A 28 0.36 -3.00 19.78
CA ILE A 28 1.82 -3.18 19.68
C ILE A 28 2.19 -3.71 18.29
N MET A 29 1.47 -4.72 17.80
CA MET A 29 1.74 -5.32 16.50
C MET A 29 1.54 -4.34 15.34
N ASN A 30 0.46 -3.55 15.36
CA ASN A 30 0.20 -2.58 14.29
C ASN A 30 1.20 -1.42 14.32
N ALA A 31 1.69 -1.05 15.51
CA ALA A 31 2.74 -0.03 15.63
C ALA A 31 4.12 -0.53 15.18
N SER A 32 4.39 -1.83 15.26
CA SER A 32 5.69 -2.41 14.88
C SER A 32 5.73 -3.01 13.48
N ASN A 33 4.60 -3.48 12.95
CA ASN A 33 4.51 -4.19 11.67
C ASN A 33 3.90 -3.27 10.63
N PRO A 34 4.66 -2.77 9.64
CA PRO A 34 4.12 -1.88 8.63
C PRO A 34 3.10 -2.63 7.76
N LYS A 35 1.95 -2.00 7.54
CA LYS A 35 0.96 -2.45 6.54
C LYS A 35 1.47 -2.22 5.13
N TYR A 36 2.20 -1.12 4.89
CA TYR A 36 2.74 -0.74 3.58
C TYR A 36 4.26 -0.78 3.55
N ILE A 37 4.80 -1.52 2.59
CA ILE A 37 6.23 -1.61 2.25
C ILE A 37 6.43 -1.44 0.73
N LEU A 38 7.59 -0.95 0.31
CA LEU A 38 7.92 -0.85 -1.10
C LEU A 38 8.37 -2.21 -1.64
N ARG A 39 7.42 -3.00 -2.16
CA ARG A 39 7.72 -4.29 -2.81
C ARG A 39 8.28 -4.03 -4.20
N ASN A 40 9.21 -4.87 -4.66
CA ASN A 40 9.86 -4.70 -5.97
C ASN A 40 8.87 -4.54 -7.12
N TYR A 41 7.81 -5.35 -7.17
CA TYR A 41 6.81 -5.24 -8.24
C TYR A 41 6.00 -3.94 -8.19
N ILE A 42 5.81 -3.36 -7.00
CA ILE A 42 5.12 -2.06 -6.84
C ILE A 42 6.05 -0.96 -7.34
N ALA A 43 7.33 -1.02 -6.98
CA ALA A 43 8.35 -0.10 -7.50
C ALA A 43 8.44 -0.18 -9.03
N GLN A 44 8.52 -1.39 -9.60
CA GLN A 44 8.59 -1.60 -11.05
C GLN A 44 7.38 -1.01 -11.77
N LYS A 45 6.15 -1.26 -11.27
CA LYS A 45 4.94 -0.65 -11.84
C LYS A 45 4.98 0.88 -11.81
N ALA A 46 5.47 1.47 -10.72
CA ALA A 46 5.58 2.92 -10.59
C ALA A 46 6.65 3.50 -11.55
N ILE A 47 7.76 2.79 -11.76
CA ILE A 47 8.81 3.17 -12.72
C ILE A 47 8.25 3.12 -14.15
N GLU A 48 7.61 2.02 -14.54
CA GLU A 48 7.03 1.85 -15.88
C GLU A 48 5.98 2.93 -16.18
N ALA A 49 5.13 3.27 -15.21
CA ALA A 49 4.17 4.36 -15.37
C ALA A 49 4.88 5.71 -15.60
N ALA A 50 5.90 6.01 -14.78
CA ALA A 50 6.66 7.25 -14.86
C ALA A 50 7.46 7.39 -16.16
N GLU A 51 8.05 6.30 -16.68
CA GLU A 51 8.73 6.29 -17.98
C GLU A 51 7.77 6.58 -19.15
N ASN A 52 6.50 6.21 -19.00
CA ASN A 52 5.43 6.55 -19.94
C ASN A 52 4.83 7.95 -19.70
N GLY A 53 5.38 8.72 -18.75
CA GLY A 53 4.94 10.08 -18.40
C GLY A 53 3.82 10.16 -17.35
N ASP A 54 3.37 9.03 -16.80
CA ASP A 54 2.36 8.98 -15.73
C ASP A 54 3.01 8.85 -14.35
N PHE A 55 3.03 9.95 -13.60
CA PHE A 55 3.60 10.00 -12.25
C PHE A 55 2.59 9.76 -11.13
N LEU A 56 1.31 9.49 -11.43
CA LEU A 56 0.27 9.29 -10.43
C LEU A 56 0.57 8.09 -9.53
N GLU A 57 1.06 7.00 -10.13
CA GLU A 57 1.40 5.78 -9.39
C GLU A 57 2.56 6.01 -8.41
N VAL A 58 3.58 6.77 -8.80
CA VAL A 58 4.71 7.15 -7.93
C VAL A 58 4.22 7.98 -6.75
N ARG A 59 3.40 9.01 -7.01
CA ARG A 59 2.84 9.88 -5.96
C ARG A 59 1.99 9.08 -4.98
N ARG A 60 1.18 8.14 -5.48
CA ARG A 60 0.34 7.26 -4.67
C ARG A 60 1.17 6.35 -3.77
N VAL A 61 2.18 5.68 -4.32
CA VAL A 61 3.06 4.80 -3.54
C VAL A 61 3.81 5.59 -2.47
N LEU A 62 4.31 6.78 -2.80
CA LEU A 62 4.96 7.68 -1.84
C LEU A 62 4.02 8.02 -0.67
N LYS A 63 2.79 8.44 -0.97
CA LYS A 63 1.75 8.74 0.03
C LYS A 63 1.53 7.60 1.04
N LEU A 64 1.49 6.35 0.55
CA LEU A 64 1.29 5.18 1.42
C LEU A 64 2.52 4.89 2.29
N LEU A 65 3.72 5.18 1.78
CA LEU A 65 4.98 4.96 2.49
C LEU A 65 5.32 6.05 3.50
N GLU A 66 4.68 7.22 3.43
CA GLU A 66 4.80 8.27 4.47
C GLU A 66 4.24 7.80 5.82
N ARG A 67 3.21 6.95 5.80
CA ARG A 67 2.55 6.43 7.01
C ARG A 67 2.31 4.93 6.92
N PRO A 68 3.38 4.11 6.95
CA PRO A 68 3.30 2.70 6.59
C PRO A 68 2.59 1.84 7.66
N TYR A 69 2.40 2.35 8.88
CA TYR A 69 1.75 1.67 10.00
C TYR A 69 0.27 2.06 10.18
N GLU A 70 -0.21 3.07 9.47
CA GLU A 70 -1.60 3.56 9.57
C GLU A 70 -2.48 2.93 8.50
N ASP A 71 -3.72 2.56 8.84
CA ASP A 71 -4.71 2.10 7.86
C ASP A 71 -5.14 3.24 6.94
N SER A 72 -4.66 3.23 5.69
CA SER A 72 -4.88 4.32 4.73
C SER A 72 -6.20 4.22 3.96
N GLU A 73 -7.16 3.40 4.40
CA GLU A 73 -8.39 3.15 3.64
C GLU A 73 -9.24 4.42 3.43
N GLY A 74 -9.04 5.47 4.24
CA GLY A 74 -9.63 6.80 4.01
C GLY A 74 -8.76 7.81 3.22
N PHE A 75 -7.53 7.46 2.83
CA PHE A 75 -6.56 8.41 2.26
C PHE A 75 -6.40 8.27 0.73
N LEU A 76 -6.74 7.11 0.18
CA LEU A 76 -6.66 6.81 -1.25
C LEU A 76 -7.75 7.53 -2.07
N GLU A 77 -8.92 7.81 -1.49
CA GLU A 77 -9.99 8.58 -2.17
C GLU A 77 -9.68 10.08 -2.25
N VAL A 78 -8.95 10.64 -1.29
CA VAL A 78 -8.71 12.10 -1.19
C VAL A 78 -7.62 12.61 -2.16
N SER A 79 -6.98 11.72 -2.94
CA SER A 79 -5.93 12.13 -3.88
C SER A 79 -6.47 12.65 -5.21
N GLU A 80 -7.78 12.50 -5.47
CA GLU A 80 -8.42 13.05 -6.68
C GLU A 80 -8.87 14.52 -6.48
N GLU A 81 -8.82 15.07 -5.24
CA GLU A 81 -9.35 16.41 -4.92
C GLU A 81 -8.29 17.51 -4.70
N ARG A 82 -6.99 17.24 -4.92
CA ARG A 82 -5.92 18.26 -4.74
C ARG A 82 -4.95 18.38 -5.91
N GLU A 83 -5.49 18.46 -7.11
CA GLU A 83 -4.79 19.08 -8.26
C GLU A 83 -5.72 20.10 -8.95
N GLU A 84 -6.32 21.03 -8.19
CA GLU A 84 -6.89 22.28 -8.71
C GLU A 84 -6.22 23.48 -8.03
N GLU A 85 -4.89 23.56 -8.02
CA GLU A 85 -4.21 24.83 -7.71
C GLU A 85 -2.76 24.85 -8.20
N GLU A 86 -2.54 24.45 -9.46
CA GLU A 86 -1.37 24.92 -10.23
C GLU A 86 -1.68 24.98 -11.74
N SER A 87 -2.86 25.48 -12.08
CA SER A 87 -3.20 25.84 -13.47
C SER A 87 -2.81 27.29 -13.76
N VAL A 88 -1.54 27.51 -14.13
CA VAL A 88 -1.21 28.67 -14.97
C VAL A 88 -0.27 28.24 -16.10
N MET A 89 -0.87 28.06 -17.27
CA MET A 89 -0.26 28.00 -18.62
C MET A 89 0.45 26.71 -19.05
N ALA A 90 -0.29 25.81 -19.70
CA ALA A 90 0.03 25.33 -21.05
C ALA A 90 -1.20 24.67 -21.69
N ALA A 91 -1.55 25.16 -22.88
CA ALA A 91 -2.78 24.86 -23.59
C ALA A 91 -2.71 23.54 -24.39
N SER A 92 -3.89 22.94 -24.54
CA SER A 92 -4.38 22.28 -25.76
C SER A 92 -3.57 21.12 -26.35
N ALA A 93 -4.01 19.89 -26.09
CA ALA A 93 -4.17 18.90 -27.15
C ALA A 93 -5.22 17.84 -26.74
N VAL A 94 -6.30 17.76 -27.50
CA VAL A 94 -7.20 16.62 -27.53
C VAL A 94 -6.42 15.44 -28.09
N ALA A 95 -6.24 14.39 -27.30
CA ALA A 95 -5.79 13.09 -27.79
C ALA A 95 -6.57 11.98 -27.08
N THR A 96 -7.49 11.38 -27.83
CA THR A 96 -8.10 10.09 -27.53
C THR A 96 -7.02 9.06 -27.24
N CYS A 97 -6.98 8.53 -26.01
CA CYS A 97 -6.34 7.25 -25.75
C CYS A 97 -7.15 6.47 -24.71
N SER A 98 -7.63 5.32 -25.19
CA SER A 98 -7.97 4.09 -24.48
C SER A 98 -8.09 4.19 -22.96
N SER A 99 -9.33 4.05 -22.46
CA SER A 99 -9.63 3.69 -21.08
C SER A 99 -9.03 2.32 -20.76
N GLY A 100 -7.71 2.27 -20.58
CA GLY A 100 -7.05 1.21 -19.86
C GLY A 100 -7.27 1.53 -18.39
N THR A 101 -8.39 1.09 -17.84
CA THR A 101 -8.48 0.88 -16.40
C THR A 101 -7.40 -0.15 -16.07
N GLN A 102 -6.18 0.34 -15.82
CA GLN A 102 -5.11 -0.46 -15.26
C GLN A 102 -5.68 -1.02 -13.96
N ASP A 103 -6.05 -2.29 -13.98
CA ASP A 103 -6.65 -2.98 -12.84
C ASP A 103 -5.79 -2.70 -11.62
N ARG A 104 -6.33 -1.88 -10.70
CA ARG A 104 -5.67 -1.46 -9.48
C ARG A 104 -5.55 -2.71 -8.61
N ILE A 105 -4.41 -3.39 -8.69
CA ILE A 105 -4.11 -4.55 -7.85
C ILE A 105 -4.09 -4.09 -6.38
N PRO A 106 -5.01 -4.57 -5.53
CA PRO A 106 -5.03 -4.16 -4.12
C PRO A 106 -3.69 -4.48 -3.46
N TYR A 107 -3.22 -3.58 -2.59
CA TYR A 107 -1.91 -3.74 -1.95
C TYR A 107 -1.75 -5.07 -1.19
N SER A 108 -2.83 -5.52 -0.54
CA SER A 108 -2.88 -6.77 0.24
C SER A 108 -3.08 -8.03 -0.62
N SER A 109 -3.16 -7.90 -1.95
CA SER A 109 -3.30 -9.05 -2.83
C SER A 109 -1.96 -9.74 -3.08
N LYS A 110 -2.02 -10.96 -3.62
CA LYS A 110 -0.81 -11.71 -3.99
C LYS A 110 -0.09 -10.97 -5.12
N PRO A 111 1.25 -10.97 -5.13
CA PRO A 111 2.01 -10.37 -6.22
C PRO A 111 1.65 -11.06 -7.56
N PRO A 112 1.69 -10.31 -8.67
CA PRO A 112 1.44 -10.87 -9.99
C PRO A 112 2.52 -11.90 -10.35
N LEU A 113 2.24 -12.83 -11.27
CA LEU A 113 3.15 -13.94 -11.56
C LEU A 113 4.54 -13.47 -12.00
N TRP A 114 4.59 -12.45 -12.87
CA TRP A 114 5.83 -11.84 -13.36
C TRP A 114 6.69 -11.23 -12.25
N ALA A 115 6.12 -10.87 -11.10
CA ALA A 115 6.87 -10.33 -9.98
C ALA A 115 7.86 -11.35 -9.39
N SER A 116 7.62 -12.64 -9.62
CA SER A 116 8.53 -13.71 -9.17
C SER A 116 9.85 -13.72 -9.93
N GLU A 117 9.86 -13.12 -11.12
CA GLU A 117 11.03 -13.04 -12.02
C GLU A 117 11.81 -11.74 -11.82
N LEU A 118 11.29 -10.78 -11.04
CA LEU A 118 11.99 -9.56 -10.67
C LEU A 118 13.11 -9.87 -9.66
N CYS A 119 14.31 -10.07 -10.18
CA CYS A 119 15.52 -10.18 -9.37
C CYS A 119 16.14 -8.79 -9.17
N VAL A 120 16.30 -8.38 -7.92
CA VAL A 120 17.15 -7.23 -7.55
C VAL A 120 18.52 -7.79 -7.17
N THR A 121 19.57 -7.34 -7.85
CA THR A 121 20.96 -7.79 -7.67
C THR A 121 21.58 -7.32 -6.37
#